data_AF-A0ABD2IT95-F1
#
_entry.id   AF-A0ABD2IT95-F1
#
_cell.length_a   1.000
_cell.length_b   1.000
_cell.length_c   1.000
_cell.angle_alpha   90.00
_cell.angle_beta   90.00
_cell.angle_gamma   90.00
#
_symmetry.space_group_name_H-M   'P 1'
#
loop_
_entity.id
_entity.type
_entity.pdbx_description
1 polymer ?
#
loop_
_entity_poly.entity_id
_entity_poly.type
_entity_poly.pdbx_seq_one_letter_code
_entity_poly.pdbx_strand_id
1 'polypeptide(L)'
;MDTCWNGTANGASLCLCWVPEIRNEACGNAKATKKALYRAQTKRFMNVRTLQGLAQNDCRALWITLRARSAAPESPFYDELLMRYLDDDLAIFASPRQLQLLKKSAVIVSDGTFKQAPKGIYQVYRVFGFVAATHAVPLCTALMRGKSRVIYRRFWSTLRQELEDTEGELMTELHSCPLQNVLLPRKTGDAQAHTMHGLGEPSSREQEGRAFQALLRKIGALQFAPPNHVNRSLHLMQQLINESELELVIRLSLLDILEYYVTTWVRNSIGSEFFSLFDVPIHRTINHAESYHGRQRWFYQPHQLLGRWLVNFQEVNHAEEESAVSIQEGRQPPSQPLAVTAEIDASIAREKADIMAFLDSDYEDEQFTETLSRYYGRIGHLIGFNVPPRLEIEEQIEEAAAMEEAEASLNESGIYVVPNDENF
;
A
#
# COMPACT_ATOMS: atom_id res chain seq x y z
N MET A 1 -23.77 -47.38 20.71
CA MET A 1 -24.58 -47.02 19.53
C MET A 1 -23.61 -46.54 18.44
N ASP A 2 -22.66 -47.36 18.03
CA ASP A 2 -22.77 -48.57 17.18
C ASP A 2 -23.13 -48.22 15.73
N THR A 3 -22.12 -48.20 14.86
CA THR A 3 -21.92 -49.28 13.87
C THR A 3 -20.63 -49.05 13.07
N CYS A 4 -19.81 -50.11 13.02
CA CYS A 4 -18.64 -50.24 12.17
C CYS A 4 -19.01 -50.25 10.68
N TRP A 5 -18.13 -49.67 9.84
CA TRP A 5 -18.01 -50.08 8.44
C TRP A 5 -16.56 -50.44 8.15
N ASN A 6 -16.33 -51.73 7.91
CA ASN A 6 -15.07 -52.28 7.43
C ASN A 6 -14.99 -52.11 5.91
N GLY A 7 -13.92 -51.49 5.42
CA GLY A 7 -13.58 -51.46 4.00
C GLY A 7 -12.06 -51.44 3.83
N THR A 8 -11.51 -52.54 3.31
CA THR A 8 -10.08 -52.77 3.08
C THR A 8 -9.59 -52.18 1.75
N ALA A 9 -8.42 -51.56 1.84
CA ALA A 9 -7.28 -51.60 0.92
C ALA A 9 -7.32 -50.91 -0.48
N ASN A 10 -6.22 -50.20 -0.70
CA ASN A 10 -5.52 -49.89 -1.96
C ASN A 10 -5.93 -48.62 -2.73
N GLY A 11 -5.17 -47.55 -2.45
CA GLY A 11 -5.11 -46.34 -3.26
C GLY A 11 -4.70 -45.16 -2.40
N ALA A 12 -3.40 -44.98 -2.20
CA ALA A 12 -2.85 -43.88 -1.41
C ALA A 12 -3.10 -42.52 -2.08
N SER A 13 -4.30 -41.97 -1.88
CA SER A 13 -4.57 -40.55 -1.93
C SER A 13 -4.56 -40.03 -0.49
N LEU A 14 -3.45 -39.42 -0.09
CA LEU A 14 -3.28 -38.80 1.23
C LEU A 14 -4.12 -37.51 1.28
N CYS A 15 -5.43 -37.69 1.43
CA CYS A 15 -6.37 -36.63 1.75
C CYS A 15 -6.19 -36.26 3.24
N LEU A 16 -5.54 -35.13 3.51
CA LEU A 16 -5.32 -34.59 4.86
C LEU A 16 -6.59 -33.94 5.44
N CYS A 17 -7.70 -34.68 5.43
CA CYS A 17 -8.89 -34.39 6.22
C CYS A 17 -8.79 -35.14 7.56
N TRP A 18 -7.79 -34.85 8.39
CA TRP A 18 -7.68 -35.50 9.70
C TRP A 18 -8.49 -34.75 10.77
N VAL A 19 -9.71 -35.26 10.97
CA VAL A 19 -10.28 -35.74 12.24
C VAL A 19 -9.95 -34.93 13.53
N PRO A 20 -10.94 -34.28 14.16
CA PRO A 20 -10.80 -33.62 15.47
C PRO A 20 -10.24 -34.51 16.60
N GLU A 21 -10.32 -35.83 16.50
CA GLU A 21 -9.83 -36.78 17.52
C GLU A 21 -8.29 -36.82 17.62
N ILE A 22 -7.52 -36.61 16.53
CA ILE A 22 -6.05 -36.41 16.63
C ILE A 22 -5.70 -35.10 17.34
N ARG A 23 -6.60 -34.10 17.27
CA ARG A 23 -6.39 -32.79 17.87
C ARG A 23 -6.37 -32.83 19.40
N ASN A 24 -7.01 -33.84 20.00
CA ASN A 24 -7.00 -34.08 21.44
C ASN A 24 -5.92 -35.09 21.87
N GLU A 25 -5.61 -36.11 21.05
CA GLU A 25 -4.61 -37.12 21.43
C GLU A 25 -3.15 -36.72 21.15
N ALA A 26 -2.86 -35.91 20.13
CA ALA A 26 -1.48 -35.70 19.70
C ALA A 26 -0.71 -34.65 20.53
N CYS A 27 -1.38 -33.70 21.18
CA CYS A 27 -0.79 -32.69 22.07
C CYS A 27 -1.92 -32.07 22.89
N GLY A 28 -2.10 -32.47 24.15
CA GLY A 28 -3.12 -31.92 25.08
C GLY A 28 -2.97 -30.43 25.44
N ASN A 29 -2.27 -29.65 24.63
CA ASN A 29 -2.04 -28.22 24.80
C ASN A 29 -2.22 -27.51 23.44
N ALA A 30 -3.26 -26.69 23.34
CA ALA A 30 -3.54 -25.90 22.13
C ALA A 30 -2.33 -25.06 21.65
N LYS A 31 -1.49 -24.59 22.57
CA LYS A 31 -0.25 -23.85 22.27
C LYS A 31 0.81 -24.74 21.64
N ALA A 32 0.95 -25.99 22.10
CA ALA A 32 1.87 -26.97 21.53
C ALA A 32 1.42 -27.40 20.13
N THR A 33 0.12 -27.63 19.93
CA THR A 33 -0.48 -27.94 18.63
C THR A 33 -0.29 -26.80 17.64
N LYS A 34 -0.56 -25.55 18.04
CA LYS A 34 -0.30 -24.36 17.19
C LYS A 34 1.19 -24.26 16.80
N LYS A 35 2.10 -24.51 17.74
CA LYS A 35 3.56 -24.47 17.50
C LYS A 35 4.03 -25.62 16.59
N ALA A 36 3.47 -26.81 16.73
CA ALA A 36 3.76 -27.95 15.87
C ALA A 36 3.25 -27.73 14.44
N LEU A 37 2.01 -27.21 14.30
CA LEU A 37 1.43 -26.84 13.01
C LEU A 37 2.27 -25.77 12.32
N TYR A 38 2.65 -24.71 13.05
CA TYR A 38 3.53 -23.66 12.56
C TYR A 38 4.88 -24.22 12.09
N ARG A 39 5.50 -25.13 12.85
CA ARG A 39 6.77 -25.80 12.45
C ARG A 39 6.61 -26.65 11.20
N ALA A 40 5.51 -27.40 11.09
CA ALA A 40 5.22 -28.23 9.92
C ALA A 40 4.97 -27.37 8.67
N GLN A 41 4.17 -26.31 8.80
CA GLN A 41 3.95 -25.30 7.76
C GLN A 41 5.26 -24.64 7.36
N THR A 42 6.07 -24.18 8.32
CA THR A 42 7.38 -23.57 8.06
C THR A 42 8.30 -24.52 7.29
N LYS A 43 8.37 -25.81 7.67
CA LYS A 43 9.15 -26.81 6.93
C LYS A 43 8.65 -27.00 5.49
N ARG A 44 7.34 -26.91 5.26
CA ARG A 44 6.73 -27.04 3.94
C ARG A 44 6.97 -25.81 3.06
N PHE A 45 6.84 -24.61 3.63
CA PHE A 45 6.89 -23.35 2.88
C PHE A 45 8.32 -22.81 2.70
N MET A 46 9.27 -23.11 3.60
CA MET A 46 10.66 -22.61 3.47
C MET A 46 11.40 -23.09 2.20
N ASN A 47 10.92 -24.13 1.54
CA ASN A 47 11.54 -24.63 0.30
C ASN A 47 11.13 -23.84 -0.94
N VAL A 48 10.08 -23.00 -0.87
CA VAL A 48 9.69 -22.16 -2.00
C VAL A 48 10.58 -20.91 -2.04
N ARG A 49 11.44 -20.84 -3.05
CA ARG A 49 12.39 -19.73 -3.25
C ARG A 49 12.02 -18.78 -4.38
N THR A 50 11.10 -19.17 -5.26
CA THR A 50 10.71 -18.43 -6.47
C THR A 50 9.22 -18.61 -6.76
N LEU A 51 8.61 -17.71 -7.56
CA LEU A 51 7.24 -17.90 -8.06
C LEU A 51 7.12 -19.16 -8.91
N GLN A 52 8.14 -19.46 -9.72
CA GLN A 52 8.22 -20.72 -10.47
C GLN A 52 8.19 -21.94 -9.53
N GLY A 53 8.81 -21.85 -8.35
CA GLY A 53 8.72 -22.88 -7.31
C GLY A 53 7.32 -23.01 -6.70
N LEU A 54 6.49 -21.95 -6.71
CA LEU A 54 5.06 -22.07 -6.40
C LEU A 54 4.33 -22.83 -7.51
N ALA A 55 4.66 -22.57 -8.78
CA ALA A 55 4.00 -23.19 -9.93
C ALA A 55 4.37 -24.67 -10.13
N GLN A 56 5.65 -25.02 -9.96
CA GLN A 56 6.19 -26.36 -10.23
C GLN A 56 5.96 -27.39 -9.12
N ASN A 57 5.83 -26.97 -7.86
CA ASN A 57 5.65 -27.90 -6.73
C ASN A 57 4.21 -28.46 -6.62
N ASP A 58 3.45 -28.49 -7.72
CA ASP A 58 2.04 -28.92 -7.77
C ASP A 58 1.25 -28.33 -6.59
N CYS A 59 1.48 -27.03 -6.33
CA CYS A 59 0.92 -26.35 -5.18
C CYS A 59 -0.58 -26.01 -5.41
N ARG A 60 -1.38 -27.03 -5.75
CA ARG A 60 -2.77 -27.14 -5.27
C ARG A 60 -2.84 -26.95 -3.75
N ALA A 61 -1.74 -27.18 -3.05
CA ALA A 61 -1.54 -26.83 -1.64
C ALA A 61 -1.34 -25.33 -1.33
N LEU A 62 -1.31 -24.44 -2.34
CA LEU A 62 -1.43 -22.98 -2.18
C LEU A 62 -2.84 -22.48 -2.47
N TRP A 63 -3.79 -23.39 -2.70
CA TRP A 63 -5.23 -23.13 -2.61
C TRP A 63 -5.60 -23.07 -1.12
N ILE A 64 -4.84 -22.24 -0.41
CA ILE A 64 -4.96 -22.06 1.01
C ILE A 64 -6.06 -21.04 1.18
N THR A 65 -7.14 -21.51 1.77
CA THR A 65 -8.23 -20.67 2.21
C THR A 65 -7.73 -19.72 3.29
N LEU A 66 -8.47 -18.65 3.57
CA LEU A 66 -8.17 -17.69 4.65
C LEU A 66 -7.87 -18.37 6.00
N ARG A 67 -8.33 -19.61 6.19
CA ARG A 67 -8.14 -20.44 7.38
C ARG A 67 -6.96 -21.41 7.32
N ALA A 68 -5.99 -21.19 6.43
CA ALA A 68 -4.81 -22.04 6.26
C ALA A 68 -5.12 -23.50 5.83
N ARG A 69 -6.25 -23.75 5.14
CA ARG A 69 -6.64 -25.09 4.66
C ARG A 69 -6.49 -25.20 3.16
N SER A 70 -5.98 -26.31 2.64
CA SER A 70 -6.09 -26.62 1.21
C SER A 70 -7.57 -26.87 0.90
N ALA A 71 -8.17 -26.11 -0.02
CA ALA A 71 -9.53 -26.39 -0.51
C ALA A 71 -9.46 -26.88 -1.95
N ALA A 72 -10.00 -28.07 -2.21
CA ALA A 72 -10.31 -28.52 -3.56
C ALA A 72 -11.59 -27.81 -4.08
N PRO A 73 -11.91 -27.81 -5.39
CA PRO A 73 -13.13 -27.19 -5.93
C PRO A 73 -14.41 -27.61 -5.21
N GLU A 74 -14.48 -28.86 -4.78
CA GLU A 74 -15.59 -29.47 -4.05
C GLU A 74 -15.62 -29.14 -2.54
N SER A 75 -14.65 -28.39 -2.03
CA SER A 75 -14.58 -28.00 -0.61
C SER A 75 -15.59 -26.88 -0.29
N PRO A 76 -16.29 -26.92 0.86
CA PRO A 76 -17.12 -25.80 1.30
C PRO A 76 -16.32 -24.53 1.63
N PHE A 77 -14.99 -24.63 1.65
CA PHE A 77 -14.08 -23.50 1.84
C PHE A 77 -13.44 -23.05 0.52
N TYR A 78 -13.84 -23.62 -0.63
CA TYR A 78 -13.30 -23.22 -1.93
C TYR A 78 -13.56 -21.74 -2.24
N ASP A 79 -14.66 -21.19 -1.72
CA ASP A 79 -15.01 -19.78 -1.82
C ASP A 79 -14.09 -18.85 -1.00
N GLU A 80 -13.14 -19.39 -0.24
CA GLU A 80 -12.11 -18.61 0.47
C GLU A 80 -10.77 -18.58 -0.33
N LEU A 81 -10.75 -19.07 -1.57
CA LEU A 81 -9.52 -19.19 -2.36
C LEU A 81 -8.94 -17.83 -2.71
N LEU A 82 -7.70 -17.63 -2.25
CA LEU A 82 -7.00 -16.35 -2.33
C LEU A 82 -6.20 -16.19 -3.62
N MET A 83 -5.53 -17.23 -4.14
CA MET A 83 -4.65 -17.11 -5.30
C MET A 83 -5.42 -17.18 -6.62
N ARG A 84 -5.49 -16.08 -7.37
CA ARG A 84 -6.22 -15.97 -8.65
C ARG A 84 -5.37 -16.24 -9.88
N TYR A 85 -4.10 -15.90 -9.78
CA TYR A 85 -3.21 -15.99 -10.92
C TYR A 85 -1.80 -16.32 -10.46
N LEU A 86 -1.10 -17.11 -11.27
CA LEU A 86 0.29 -17.45 -11.05
C LEU A 86 0.99 -17.72 -12.38
N ASP A 87 2.06 -16.98 -12.63
CA ASP A 87 3.07 -17.29 -13.63
C ASP A 87 4.48 -17.08 -13.04
N ASP A 88 5.51 -17.11 -13.90
CA ASP A 88 6.90 -16.96 -13.47
C ASP A 88 7.25 -15.57 -12.90
N ASP A 89 6.49 -14.53 -13.22
CA ASP A 89 6.76 -13.11 -12.92
C ASP A 89 5.70 -12.43 -12.05
N LEU A 90 4.51 -13.00 -11.95
CA LEU A 90 3.32 -12.42 -11.33
C LEU A 90 2.51 -13.48 -10.59
N ALA A 91 2.22 -13.22 -9.32
CA ALA A 91 1.18 -13.93 -8.58
C ALA A 91 0.15 -12.93 -8.07
N ILE A 92 -1.14 -13.22 -8.20
CA ILE A 92 -2.25 -12.35 -7.77
C ILE A 92 -3.07 -13.05 -6.71
N PHE A 93 -3.39 -12.32 -5.65
CA PHE A 93 -4.12 -12.77 -4.47
C PHE A 93 -5.34 -11.86 -4.22
N ALA A 94 -6.54 -12.42 -4.27
CA ALA A 94 -7.81 -11.81 -3.88
C ALA A 94 -8.84 -12.91 -3.58
N SER A 95 -9.58 -12.84 -2.48
CA SER A 95 -10.73 -13.71 -2.21
C SER A 95 -11.96 -13.25 -3.04
N PRO A 96 -12.98 -14.09 -3.29
CA PRO A 96 -14.20 -13.63 -3.96
C PRO A 96 -14.86 -12.46 -3.23
N ARG A 97 -14.80 -12.46 -1.89
CA ARG A 97 -15.38 -11.40 -1.07
C ARG A 97 -14.57 -10.11 -1.18
N GLN A 98 -13.24 -10.19 -1.24
CA GLN A 98 -12.40 -9.03 -1.54
C GLN A 98 -12.71 -8.47 -2.93
N LEU A 99 -12.92 -9.31 -3.94
CA LEU A 99 -13.34 -8.87 -5.28
C LEU A 99 -14.72 -8.18 -5.23
N GLN A 100 -15.70 -8.73 -4.49
CA GLN A 100 -17.01 -8.08 -4.29
C GLN A 100 -16.89 -6.72 -3.60
N LEU A 101 -16.05 -6.60 -2.57
CA LEU A 101 -15.75 -5.33 -1.91
C LEU A 101 -15.08 -4.35 -2.87
N LEU A 102 -14.19 -4.85 -3.74
CA LEU A 102 -13.49 -4.03 -4.72
C LEU A 102 -14.48 -3.50 -5.75
N LYS A 103 -15.41 -4.33 -6.24
CA LYS A 103 -16.50 -3.90 -7.15
C LYS A 103 -17.42 -2.83 -6.57
N LYS A 104 -17.64 -2.87 -5.25
CA LYS A 104 -18.46 -1.90 -4.52
C LYS A 104 -17.71 -0.63 -4.16
N SER A 105 -16.38 -0.61 -4.30
CA SER A 105 -15.57 0.56 -3.99
C SER A 105 -15.72 1.59 -5.10
N ALA A 106 -16.18 2.79 -4.77
CA ALA A 106 -16.25 3.91 -5.72
C ALA A 106 -14.85 4.41 -6.12
N VAL A 107 -13.87 4.25 -5.23
CA VAL A 107 -12.49 4.68 -5.41
C VAL A 107 -11.59 3.51 -5.09
N ILE A 108 -10.58 3.31 -5.93
CA ILE A 108 -9.50 2.35 -5.67
C ILE A 108 -8.17 3.08 -5.63
N VAL A 109 -7.30 2.67 -4.73
CA VAL A 109 -5.92 3.18 -4.63
C VAL A 109 -4.99 2.02 -4.89
N SER A 110 -3.90 2.25 -5.60
CA SER A 110 -2.91 1.21 -5.79
C SER A 110 -1.52 1.69 -5.43
N ASP A 111 -0.76 0.81 -4.79
CA ASP A 111 0.61 1.09 -4.43
C ASP A 111 1.43 -0.19 -4.37
N GLY A 112 2.76 -0.09 -4.51
CA GLY A 112 3.57 -1.24 -4.18
C GLY A 112 4.86 -0.93 -3.45
N THR A 113 5.21 -1.91 -2.63
CA THR A 113 6.26 -1.84 -1.64
C THR A 113 7.43 -2.71 -2.04
N PHE A 114 8.65 -2.16 -1.95
CA PHE A 114 9.88 -2.87 -2.30
C PHE A 114 10.60 -3.42 -1.05
N LYS A 115 10.61 -2.65 0.04
CA LYS A 115 11.36 -2.98 1.26
C LYS A 115 10.87 -4.27 1.92
N GLN A 116 9.55 -4.49 1.93
CA GLN A 116 8.90 -5.66 2.51
C GLN A 116 8.66 -6.78 1.48
N ALA A 117 9.22 -6.66 0.27
CA ALA A 117 9.11 -7.72 -0.73
C ALA A 117 9.91 -8.96 -0.30
N PRO A 118 9.33 -10.16 -0.42
CA PRO A 118 10.06 -11.38 -0.10
C PRO A 118 11.20 -11.63 -1.08
N LYS A 119 12.16 -12.47 -0.68
CA LYS A 119 13.31 -12.82 -1.50
C LYS A 119 12.86 -13.41 -2.85
N GLY A 120 13.43 -12.88 -3.93
CA GLY A 120 13.09 -13.27 -5.31
C GLY A 120 11.92 -12.50 -5.92
N ILE A 121 11.25 -11.63 -5.14
CA ILE A 121 10.20 -10.72 -5.60
C ILE A 121 10.74 -9.30 -5.59
N TYR A 122 10.44 -8.53 -6.64
CA TYR A 122 10.88 -7.14 -6.77
C TYR A 122 9.96 -6.20 -5.99
N GLN A 123 8.65 -6.43 -6.05
CA GLN A 123 7.63 -5.57 -5.46
C GLN A 123 6.43 -6.37 -4.99
N VAL A 124 5.86 -5.97 -3.85
CA VAL A 124 4.50 -6.35 -3.46
C VAL A 124 3.57 -5.22 -3.85
N TYR A 125 2.73 -5.44 -4.84
CA TYR A 125 1.77 -4.46 -5.32
C TYR A 125 0.39 -4.73 -4.71
N ARG A 126 -0.37 -3.69 -4.38
CA ARG A 126 -1.66 -3.81 -3.71
C ARG A 126 -2.66 -2.85 -4.31
N VAL A 127 -3.90 -3.30 -4.36
CA VAL A 127 -5.07 -2.49 -4.69
C VAL A 127 -5.94 -2.42 -3.45
N PHE A 128 -6.17 -1.20 -2.99
CA PHE A 128 -7.00 -0.85 -1.86
C PHE A 128 -8.37 -0.42 -2.35
N GLY A 129 -9.42 -0.92 -1.71
CA GLY A 129 -10.76 -0.36 -1.81
C GLY A 129 -11.15 0.33 -0.50
N PHE A 130 -12.25 1.08 -0.53
CA PHE A 130 -12.78 1.76 0.65
C PHE A 130 -14.07 1.12 1.11
N VAL A 131 -14.08 0.69 2.37
CA VAL A 131 -15.28 0.21 3.06
C VAL A 131 -15.84 1.34 3.92
N ALA A 132 -17.16 1.53 3.89
CA ALA A 132 -17.86 2.61 4.60
C ALA A 132 -17.25 4.01 4.35
N ALA A 133 -16.80 4.27 3.11
CA ALA A 133 -16.18 5.51 2.62
C ALA A 133 -14.86 5.94 3.27
N THR A 134 -14.49 5.43 4.45
CA THR A 134 -13.30 5.93 5.18
C THR A 134 -12.25 4.87 5.46
N HIS A 135 -12.62 3.59 5.38
CA HIS A 135 -11.72 2.50 5.75
C HIS A 135 -11.06 1.86 4.52
N ALA A 136 -9.83 2.28 4.22
CA ALA A 136 -9.01 1.70 3.16
C ALA A 136 -8.49 0.31 3.56
N VAL A 137 -8.79 -0.71 2.76
CA VAL A 137 -8.39 -2.10 2.99
C VAL A 137 -7.74 -2.66 1.71
N PRO A 138 -6.63 -3.39 1.79
CA PRO A 138 -6.09 -4.11 0.63
C PRO A 138 -7.06 -5.23 0.23
N LEU A 139 -7.59 -5.15 -0.99
CA LEU A 139 -8.53 -6.12 -1.55
C LEU A 139 -7.90 -6.97 -2.65
N CYS A 140 -6.76 -6.55 -3.18
CA CYS A 140 -5.94 -7.38 -4.05
C CYS A 140 -4.47 -7.15 -3.73
N THR A 141 -3.70 -8.22 -3.65
CA THR A 141 -2.24 -8.18 -3.49
C THR A 141 -1.59 -8.96 -4.62
N ALA A 142 -0.50 -8.45 -5.17
CA ALA A 142 0.30 -9.13 -6.18
C ALA A 142 1.77 -9.16 -5.80
N LEU A 143 2.42 -10.29 -6.07
CA LEU A 143 3.87 -10.44 -6.02
C LEU A 143 4.42 -10.30 -7.43
N MET A 144 5.27 -9.30 -7.66
CA MET A 144 5.80 -8.97 -8.98
C MET A 144 7.33 -9.10 -8.99
N ARG A 145 7.89 -9.79 -9.98
CA ARG A 145 9.34 -9.91 -10.18
C ARG A 145 9.97 -8.76 -10.95
N GLY A 146 9.14 -7.84 -11.44
CA GLY A 146 9.59 -6.61 -12.10
C GLY A 146 8.48 -5.57 -12.21
N LYS A 147 8.83 -4.39 -12.71
CA LYS A 147 7.94 -3.23 -12.85
C LYS A 147 7.69 -2.83 -14.31
N SER A 148 7.79 -3.78 -15.24
CA SER A 148 7.62 -3.48 -16.66
C SER A 148 6.13 -3.21 -16.98
N ARG A 149 5.88 -2.40 -18.02
CA ARG A 149 4.52 -2.12 -18.52
C ARG A 149 3.77 -3.42 -18.86
N VAL A 150 4.48 -4.45 -19.31
CA VAL A 150 3.91 -5.76 -19.65
C VAL A 150 3.34 -6.45 -18.41
N ILE A 151 4.08 -6.47 -17.30
CA ILE A 151 3.63 -7.11 -16.05
C ILE A 151 2.41 -6.36 -15.48
N TYR A 152 2.44 -5.02 -15.45
CA TYR A 152 1.29 -4.22 -15.01
C TYR A 152 0.06 -4.43 -15.90
N ARG A 153 0.23 -4.46 -17.23
CA ARG A 153 -0.88 -4.72 -18.15
C ARG A 153 -1.51 -6.09 -17.88
N ARG A 154 -0.68 -7.11 -17.64
CA ARG A 154 -1.14 -8.46 -17.28
C ARG A 154 -1.91 -8.44 -15.96
N PHE A 155 -1.33 -7.85 -14.91
CA PHE A 155 -1.99 -7.68 -13.61
C PHE A 155 -3.40 -7.06 -13.74
N TRP A 156 -3.50 -5.90 -14.38
CA TRP A 156 -4.79 -5.21 -14.52
C TRP A 156 -5.78 -5.93 -15.43
N SER A 157 -5.31 -6.61 -16.48
CA SER A 157 -6.19 -7.39 -17.36
C SER A 157 -6.76 -8.60 -16.63
N THR A 158 -5.93 -9.31 -15.86
CA THR A 158 -6.36 -10.46 -15.05
C THR A 158 -7.30 -10.02 -13.93
N LEU A 159 -6.98 -8.94 -13.21
CA LEU A 159 -7.86 -8.42 -12.17
C LEU A 159 -9.23 -8.00 -12.73
N ARG A 160 -9.27 -7.38 -13.91
CA ARG A 160 -10.53 -7.02 -14.58
C ARG A 160 -11.36 -8.26 -14.91
N GLN A 161 -10.75 -9.30 -15.46
CA GLN A 161 -11.43 -10.54 -15.76
C GLN A 161 -12.04 -11.17 -14.49
N GLU A 162 -11.27 -11.23 -13.39
CA GLU A 162 -11.77 -11.73 -12.10
C GLU A 162 -12.94 -10.89 -11.55
N LEU A 163 -12.94 -9.57 -11.77
CA LEU A 163 -14.04 -8.68 -11.37
C LEU A 163 -15.28 -8.84 -12.26
N GLU A 164 -15.10 -9.12 -13.55
CA GLU A 164 -16.19 -9.43 -14.50
C GLU A 164 -16.86 -10.76 -14.13
N ASP A 165 -16.07 -11.76 -13.74
CA ASP A 165 -16.55 -13.09 -13.32
C ASP A 165 -17.18 -13.10 -11.92
N THR A 166 -16.95 -12.05 -11.11
CA THR A 166 -17.52 -11.92 -9.76
C THR A 166 -18.94 -11.35 -9.82
N GLU A 167 -19.90 -11.92 -9.08
CA GLU A 167 -21.28 -11.40 -9.04
C GLU A 167 -21.38 -9.95 -8.50
N GLY A 168 -22.36 -9.21 -9.02
CA GLY A 168 -22.68 -7.83 -8.64
C GLY A 168 -22.33 -6.80 -9.71
N GLU A 169 -22.88 -5.59 -9.58
CA GLU A 169 -22.57 -4.48 -10.47
C GLU A 169 -21.22 -3.85 -10.09
N LEU A 170 -20.42 -3.51 -11.09
CA LEU A 170 -19.18 -2.78 -10.88
C LEU A 170 -19.53 -1.31 -10.65
N MET A 171 -19.58 -0.89 -9.38
CA MET A 171 -19.75 0.53 -9.01
C MET A 171 -18.49 1.34 -9.28
N THR A 172 -17.36 0.66 -9.40
CA THR A 172 -16.07 1.26 -9.71
C THR A 172 -16.05 1.63 -11.19
N GLU A 173 -16.13 2.92 -11.51
CA GLU A 173 -15.40 3.38 -12.68
C GLU A 173 -13.95 3.04 -12.41
N LEU A 174 -13.41 2.04 -13.13
CA LEU A 174 -12.11 1.46 -12.86
C LEU A 174 -11.03 2.45 -13.28
N HIS A 175 -10.92 3.55 -12.53
CA HIS A 175 -9.85 4.51 -12.62
C HIS A 175 -8.60 3.79 -12.11
N SER A 176 -7.95 3.02 -12.98
CA SER A 176 -6.61 2.53 -12.73
C SER A 176 -5.73 3.76 -12.52
N CYS A 177 -5.47 4.13 -11.27
CA CYS A 177 -4.44 5.09 -10.93
C CYS A 177 -3.17 4.27 -10.64
N PRO A 178 -2.32 3.98 -11.65
CA PRO A 178 -1.05 3.34 -11.39
C PRO A 178 -0.17 4.33 -10.64
N LEU A 179 -0.09 4.20 -9.32
CA LEU A 179 0.87 4.84 -8.42
C LEU A 179 0.55 6.27 -7.94
N GLN A 180 0.31 6.37 -6.64
CA GLN A 180 0.72 7.54 -5.84
C GLN A 180 2.10 7.39 -5.22
N ASN A 181 3.00 6.66 -5.89
CA ASN A 181 4.43 6.91 -5.72
C ASN A 181 4.80 8.23 -6.41
N VAL A 182 4.17 9.32 -5.99
CA VAL A 182 4.72 10.66 -6.02
C VAL A 182 5.43 10.87 -4.67
N LEU A 183 6.35 9.96 -4.35
CA LEU A 183 7.64 10.48 -3.93
C LEU A 183 8.15 11.15 -5.19
N LEU A 184 8.10 12.49 -5.20
CA LEU A 184 8.92 13.29 -6.10
C LEU A 184 10.26 12.54 -6.28
N PRO A 185 10.67 12.25 -7.53
CA PRO A 185 11.72 11.28 -7.82
C PRO A 185 12.93 11.54 -6.91
N ARG A 186 13.72 10.53 -6.53
CA ARG A 186 15.02 10.67 -5.82
C ARG A 186 15.87 11.86 -6.30
N LYS A 187 15.67 12.32 -7.54
CA LYS A 187 16.11 13.62 -8.08
C LYS A 187 15.80 14.84 -7.19
N THR A 188 14.79 14.87 -6.33
CA THR A 188 14.56 15.95 -5.36
C THR A 188 15.56 15.91 -4.23
N GLY A 189 16.01 14.73 -3.80
CA GLY A 189 17.13 14.59 -2.87
C GLY A 189 18.43 15.11 -3.48
N ASP A 190 18.68 14.77 -4.75
CA ASP A 190 19.86 15.27 -5.48
C ASP A 190 19.76 16.78 -5.75
N ALA A 191 18.59 17.29 -6.16
CA ALA A 191 18.36 18.72 -6.37
C ALA A 191 18.50 19.50 -5.06
N GLN A 192 17.91 19.01 -3.96
CA GLN A 192 18.01 19.62 -2.62
C GLN A 192 19.45 19.55 -2.08
N ALA A 193 20.20 18.46 -2.34
CA ALA A 193 21.61 18.36 -2.03
C ALA A 193 22.48 19.32 -2.86
N HIS A 194 22.16 19.51 -4.15
CA HIS A 194 22.80 20.51 -5.00
C HIS A 194 22.49 21.95 -4.54
N THR A 195 21.28 22.24 -4.07
CA THR A 195 20.92 23.53 -3.45
C THR A 195 21.68 23.78 -2.14
N MET A 196 21.99 22.74 -1.37
CA MET A 196 22.68 22.87 -0.08
C MET A 196 24.20 23.03 -0.19
N HIS A 197 24.82 22.56 -1.28
CA HIS A 197 26.29 22.51 -1.41
C HIS A 197 26.92 23.60 -2.30
N GLY A 198 26.15 24.45 -3.00
CA GLY A 198 26.68 25.26 -4.11
C GLY A 198 26.80 26.79 -3.94
N LEU A 199 26.16 27.46 -2.96
CA LEU A 199 25.88 28.91 -3.07
C LEU A 199 26.14 29.74 -1.82
N GLY A 200 26.16 31.08 -1.93
CA GLY A 200 26.56 32.06 -0.91
C GLY A 200 25.74 32.13 0.40
N GLU A 201 25.62 33.33 0.96
CA GLU A 201 25.25 33.61 2.36
C GLU A 201 23.96 32.90 2.88
N PRO A 202 23.90 32.51 4.17
CA PRO A 202 22.85 31.66 4.73
C PRO A 202 21.39 32.15 4.54
N SER A 203 21.18 33.47 4.50
CA SER A 203 19.85 34.08 4.35
C SER A 203 19.25 33.86 2.95
N SER A 204 20.07 33.95 1.90
CA SER A 204 19.67 33.70 0.51
C SER A 204 19.28 32.23 0.29
N ARG A 205 20.04 31.30 0.87
CA ARG A 205 19.78 29.85 0.81
C ARG A 205 18.42 29.47 1.40
N GLU A 206 18.04 30.10 2.51
CA GLU A 206 16.77 29.82 3.17
C GLU A 206 15.58 30.35 2.35
N GLN A 207 15.73 31.53 1.72
CA GLN A 207 14.71 32.11 0.85
C GLN A 207 14.52 31.27 -0.43
N GLU A 208 15.60 30.88 -1.09
CA GLU A 208 15.55 30.00 -2.26
C GLU A 208 14.95 28.63 -1.93
N GLY A 209 15.35 28.04 -0.79
CA GLY A 209 14.79 26.78 -0.31
C GLY A 209 13.27 26.89 -0.09
N ARG A 210 12.79 27.98 0.51
CA ARG A 210 11.35 28.23 0.70
C ARG A 210 10.61 28.39 -0.64
N ALA A 211 11.17 29.15 -1.57
CA ALA A 211 10.57 29.37 -2.89
C ALA A 211 10.50 28.07 -3.72
N PHE A 212 11.59 27.29 -3.71
CA PHE A 212 11.63 25.95 -4.32
C PHE A 212 10.55 25.03 -3.74
N GLN A 213 10.48 24.91 -2.42
CA GLN A 213 9.47 24.09 -1.75
C GLN A 213 8.04 24.58 -2.01
N ALA A 214 7.83 25.89 -2.12
CA ALA A 214 6.53 26.46 -2.47
C ALA A 214 6.09 26.05 -3.88
N LEU A 215 6.96 26.15 -4.89
CA LEU A 215 6.65 25.71 -6.25
C LEU A 215 6.48 24.20 -6.34
N LEU A 216 7.33 23.44 -5.66
CA LEU A 216 7.24 21.98 -5.61
C LEU A 216 5.91 21.50 -5.02
N ARG A 217 5.42 22.16 -3.97
CA ARG A 217 4.09 21.93 -3.40
C ARG A 217 2.97 22.20 -4.41
N LYS A 218 3.07 23.29 -5.19
CA LYS A 218 2.08 23.60 -6.23
C LYS A 218 2.08 22.56 -7.34
N ILE A 219 3.26 22.07 -7.75
CA ILE A 219 3.36 20.95 -8.71
C ILE A 219 2.68 19.70 -8.13
N GLY A 220 2.93 19.35 -6.87
CA GLY A 220 2.24 18.23 -6.21
C GLY A 220 0.72 18.41 -6.10
N ALA A 221 0.25 19.65 -6.02
CA ALA A 221 -1.16 20.00 -5.98
C ALA A 221 -1.86 19.92 -7.35
N LEU A 222 -1.13 19.75 -8.47
CA LEU A 222 -1.73 19.59 -9.81
C LEU A 222 -2.64 18.37 -9.92
N GLN A 223 -2.47 17.36 -9.07
CA GLN A 223 -3.42 16.25 -8.99
C GLN A 223 -4.81 16.68 -8.53
N PHE A 224 -4.97 17.91 -8.01
CA PHE A 224 -6.26 18.53 -7.69
C PHE A 224 -6.65 19.60 -8.71
N ALA A 225 -6.11 19.57 -9.93
CA ALA A 225 -6.55 20.46 -10.99
C ALA A 225 -7.97 20.06 -11.45
N PRO A 226 -8.91 21.01 -11.60
CA PRO A 226 -10.20 20.74 -12.23
C PRO A 226 -9.98 20.13 -13.63
N PRO A 227 -10.67 19.04 -14.01
CA PRO A 227 -10.37 18.29 -15.25
C PRO A 227 -10.38 19.12 -16.54
N ASN A 228 -11.19 20.17 -16.62
CA ASN A 228 -11.25 21.07 -17.78
C ASN A 228 -10.13 22.13 -17.80
N HIS A 229 -9.37 22.28 -16.71
CA HIS A 229 -8.39 23.36 -16.50
C HIS A 229 -6.95 22.85 -16.38
N VAL A 230 -6.72 21.60 -16.75
CA VAL A 230 -5.46 20.87 -16.51
C VAL A 230 -4.32 21.45 -17.33
N ASN A 231 -4.52 21.57 -18.65
CA ASN A 231 -3.53 22.14 -19.55
C ASN A 231 -3.21 23.59 -19.16
N ARG A 232 -4.24 24.37 -18.81
CA ARG A 232 -4.07 25.75 -18.35
C ARG A 232 -3.29 25.83 -17.03
N SER A 233 -3.52 24.89 -16.12
CA SER A 233 -2.79 24.77 -14.86
C SER A 233 -1.33 24.35 -15.05
N LEU A 234 -1.05 23.49 -16.02
CA LEU A 234 0.32 23.13 -16.40
C LEU A 234 1.09 24.33 -16.97
N HIS A 235 0.46 25.10 -17.87
CA HIS A 235 1.04 26.34 -18.38
C HIS A 235 1.30 27.36 -17.27
N LEU A 236 0.36 27.52 -16.34
CA LEU A 236 0.54 28.35 -15.15
C LEU A 236 1.76 27.88 -14.34
N MET A 237 1.91 26.58 -14.06
CA MET A 237 3.07 26.09 -13.31
C MET A 237 4.39 26.35 -14.04
N GLN A 238 4.42 26.14 -15.35
CA GLN A 238 5.61 26.42 -16.15
C GLN A 238 5.97 27.91 -16.12
N GLN A 239 4.98 28.79 -16.23
CA GLN A 239 5.16 30.24 -16.13
C GLN A 239 5.69 30.63 -14.74
N LEU A 240 5.07 30.16 -13.66
CA LEU A 240 5.51 30.43 -12.28
C LEU A 240 6.95 29.97 -12.02
N ILE A 241 7.38 28.84 -12.60
CA ILE A 241 8.76 28.38 -12.51
C ILE A 241 9.69 29.31 -13.28
N ASN A 242 9.34 29.67 -14.52
CA ASN A 242 10.17 30.52 -15.38
C ASN A 242 10.35 31.93 -14.82
N GLU A 243 9.30 32.52 -14.27
CA GLU A 243 9.27 33.87 -13.70
C GLU A 243 9.82 33.95 -12.27
N SER A 244 10.08 32.81 -11.62
CA SER A 244 10.65 32.81 -10.28
C SER A 244 12.07 33.37 -10.26
N GLU A 245 12.43 34.02 -9.14
CA GLU A 245 13.79 34.52 -8.87
C GLU A 245 14.80 33.41 -8.55
N LEU A 246 14.39 32.13 -8.67
CA LEU A 246 15.25 30.99 -8.42
C LEU A 246 16.40 30.92 -9.43
N GLU A 247 17.53 30.39 -8.98
CA GLU A 247 18.65 30.10 -9.86
C GLU A 247 18.24 29.22 -11.04
N LEU A 248 18.92 29.43 -12.18
CA LEU A 248 18.63 28.71 -13.42
C LEU A 248 18.64 27.18 -13.24
N VAL A 249 19.61 26.64 -12.49
CA VAL A 249 19.73 25.19 -12.24
C VAL A 249 18.53 24.65 -11.46
N ILE A 250 18.03 25.40 -10.48
CA ILE A 250 16.85 25.03 -9.70
C ILE A 250 15.59 25.09 -10.56
N ARG A 251 15.43 26.15 -11.38
CA ARG A 251 14.32 26.26 -12.34
C ARG A 251 14.30 25.11 -13.34
N LEU A 252 15.44 24.75 -13.92
CA LEU A 252 15.56 23.59 -14.82
C LEU A 252 15.16 22.29 -14.11
N SER A 253 15.54 22.13 -12.84
CA SER A 253 15.16 20.95 -12.05
C SER A 253 13.65 20.87 -11.80
N LEU A 254 13.00 22.00 -11.53
CA LEU A 254 11.54 22.07 -11.39
C LEU A 254 10.82 21.79 -12.71
N LEU A 255 11.34 22.30 -13.84
CA LEU A 255 10.81 22.00 -15.17
C LEU A 255 10.96 20.51 -15.52
N ASP A 256 12.07 19.88 -15.17
CA ASP A 256 12.27 18.43 -15.33
C ASP A 256 11.24 17.62 -14.52
N ILE A 257 10.95 18.05 -13.29
CA ILE A 257 9.92 17.42 -12.45
C ILE A 257 8.54 17.60 -13.07
N LEU A 258 8.23 18.80 -13.56
CA LEU A 258 6.96 19.09 -14.22
C LEU A 258 6.80 18.28 -15.52
N GLU A 259 7.83 18.18 -16.35
CA GLU A 259 7.80 17.40 -17.59
C GLU A 259 7.66 15.90 -17.31
N TYR A 260 8.35 15.39 -16.28
CA TYR A 260 8.12 14.04 -15.79
C TYR A 260 6.66 13.84 -15.39
N TYR A 261 6.09 14.78 -14.65
CA TYR A 261 4.69 14.73 -14.23
C TYR A 261 3.75 14.70 -15.44
N VAL A 262 3.91 15.63 -16.39
CA VAL A 262 3.10 15.72 -17.60
C VAL A 262 3.19 14.44 -18.43
N THR A 263 4.41 13.99 -18.69
CA THR A 263 4.61 12.80 -19.53
C THR A 263 4.09 11.56 -18.84
N THR A 264 4.29 11.39 -17.53
CA THR A 264 3.85 10.18 -16.81
C THR A 264 2.34 10.16 -16.57
N TRP A 265 1.76 11.27 -16.13
CA TRP A 265 0.42 11.33 -15.57
C TRP A 265 -0.62 11.97 -16.46
N VAL A 266 -0.23 12.91 -17.32
CA VAL A 266 -1.20 13.65 -18.14
C VAL A 266 -1.26 13.07 -19.55
N ARG A 267 -0.10 12.82 -20.18
CA ARG A 267 -0.04 12.28 -21.55
C ARG A 267 -0.18 10.76 -21.62
N ASN A 268 0.34 10.04 -20.62
CA ASN A 268 0.34 8.57 -20.60
C ASN A 268 -0.75 7.96 -19.71
N SER A 269 -1.61 8.77 -19.08
CA SER A 269 -2.79 8.25 -18.39
C SER A 269 -3.85 7.77 -19.37
N ILE A 270 -4.76 6.95 -18.88
CA ILE A 270 -5.88 6.39 -19.67
C ILE A 270 -6.95 7.46 -19.97
N GLY A 271 -6.78 8.69 -19.47
CA GLY A 271 -7.63 9.86 -19.69
C GLY A 271 -7.36 10.94 -18.63
N SER A 272 -7.83 12.18 -18.86
CA SER A 272 -7.70 13.27 -17.88
C SER A 272 -8.39 12.97 -16.54
N GLU A 273 -9.43 12.15 -16.59
CA GLU A 273 -10.20 11.73 -15.41
C GLU A 273 -9.44 10.73 -14.53
N PHE A 274 -8.36 10.13 -15.04
CA PHE A 274 -7.55 9.17 -14.28
C PHE A 274 -6.50 9.83 -13.38
N PHE A 275 -6.11 11.07 -13.66
CA PHE A 275 -5.06 11.74 -12.90
C PHE A 275 -5.63 12.76 -11.89
N SER A 276 -6.82 13.32 -12.15
CA SER A 276 -7.39 14.34 -11.27
C SER A 276 -8.12 13.71 -10.09
N LEU A 277 -7.67 14.03 -8.89
CA LEU A 277 -8.34 13.80 -7.61
C LEU A 277 -9.37 14.90 -7.30
N PHE A 278 -9.70 15.77 -8.26
CA PHE A 278 -10.59 16.90 -8.03
C PHE A 278 -12.00 16.44 -7.64
N ASP A 279 -12.57 15.50 -8.37
CA ASP A 279 -13.93 14.98 -8.11
C ASP A 279 -13.96 13.79 -7.13
N VAL A 280 -12.79 13.30 -6.73
CA VAL A 280 -12.68 12.19 -5.79
C VAL A 280 -13.04 12.70 -4.39
N PRO A 281 -14.08 12.17 -3.71
CA PRO A 281 -14.51 12.66 -2.39
C PRO A 281 -13.50 12.38 -1.28
N ILE A 282 -12.63 11.39 -1.48
CA ILE A 282 -11.58 11.01 -0.54
C ILE A 282 -10.24 11.50 -1.10
N HIS A 283 -9.72 12.57 -0.52
CA HIS A 283 -8.56 13.28 -1.06
C HIS A 283 -7.21 12.68 -0.64
N ARG A 284 -7.23 11.65 0.22
CA ARG A 284 -6.02 11.03 0.74
C ARG A 284 -5.82 9.62 0.25
N THR A 285 -4.60 9.39 -0.16
CA THR A 285 -4.15 8.09 -0.67
C THR A 285 -2.75 7.76 -0.17
N ILE A 286 -1.87 8.77 -0.09
CA ILE A 286 -0.51 8.65 0.44
C ILE A 286 -0.56 8.26 1.91
N ASN A 287 -1.29 8.97 2.77
CA ASN A 287 -1.36 8.62 4.19
C ASN A 287 -1.96 7.23 4.46
N HIS A 288 -2.93 6.79 3.64
CA HIS A 288 -3.53 5.46 3.81
C HIS A 288 -2.52 4.36 3.44
N ALA A 289 -1.84 4.50 2.29
CA ALA A 289 -0.81 3.58 1.85
C ALA A 289 0.40 3.61 2.81
N GLU A 290 0.89 4.78 3.21
CA GLU A 290 2.04 4.93 4.12
C GLU A 290 1.76 4.41 5.52
N SER A 291 0.60 4.73 6.11
CA SER A 291 0.18 4.18 7.41
C SER A 291 0.02 2.67 7.33
N TYR A 292 -0.49 2.17 6.20
CA TYR A 292 -0.56 0.74 5.93
C TYR A 292 0.85 0.12 5.91
N HIS A 293 1.81 0.70 5.17
CA HIS A 293 3.21 0.24 5.16
C HIS A 293 3.87 0.33 6.52
N GLY A 294 3.53 1.34 7.33
CA GLY A 294 3.96 1.45 8.73
C GLY A 294 3.54 0.21 9.52
N ARG A 295 2.24 -0.14 9.47
CA ARG A 295 1.71 -1.35 10.13
C ARG A 295 2.32 -2.64 9.59
N GLN A 296 2.61 -2.70 8.29
CA GLN A 296 3.23 -3.86 7.65
C GLN A 296 4.61 -4.23 8.22
N ARG A 297 5.39 -3.26 8.71
CA ARG A 297 6.75 -3.50 9.23
C ARG A 297 6.76 -4.50 10.40
N TRP A 298 5.67 -4.56 11.17
CA TRP A 298 5.52 -5.48 12.29
C TRP A 298 5.33 -6.94 11.85
N PHE A 299 4.77 -7.16 10.65
CA PHE A 299 4.46 -8.48 10.13
C PHE A 299 5.49 -8.97 9.11
N TYR A 300 6.05 -8.06 8.31
CA TYR A 300 6.96 -8.39 7.20
C TYR A 300 8.34 -7.80 7.45
N GLN A 301 9.31 -8.68 7.70
CA GLN A 301 10.71 -8.32 7.70
C GLN A 301 11.21 -8.14 6.26
N PRO A 302 12.19 -7.26 6.01
CA PRO A 302 12.77 -7.11 4.68
C PRO A 302 13.31 -8.42 4.14
N HIS A 303 13.02 -8.72 2.86
CA HIS A 303 13.56 -9.88 2.14
C HIS A 303 13.35 -11.25 2.82
N GLN A 304 12.25 -11.43 3.54
CA GLN A 304 11.84 -12.73 4.06
C GLN A 304 11.79 -13.81 2.98
N LEU A 305 12.05 -15.07 3.36
CA LEU A 305 11.79 -16.20 2.47
C LEU A 305 10.31 -16.19 2.04
N LEU A 306 10.06 -16.41 0.75
CA LEU A 306 8.73 -16.32 0.15
C LEU A 306 7.68 -17.16 0.91
N GLY A 307 8.03 -18.39 1.29
CA GLY A 307 7.12 -19.22 2.08
C GLY A 307 6.75 -18.66 3.45
N ARG A 308 7.70 -18.05 4.18
CA ARG A 308 7.42 -17.39 5.45
C ARG A 308 6.57 -16.15 5.26
N TRP A 309 6.86 -15.38 4.21
CA TRP A 309 6.09 -14.21 3.85
C TRP A 309 4.63 -14.58 3.54
N LEU A 310 4.39 -15.67 2.79
CA LEU A 310 3.04 -16.13 2.45
C LEU A 310 2.21 -16.53 3.67
N VAL A 311 2.82 -17.16 4.68
CA VAL A 311 2.14 -17.49 5.94
C VAL A 311 1.71 -16.22 6.66
N ASN A 312 2.62 -15.26 6.83
CA ASN A 312 2.32 -13.98 7.48
C ASN A 312 1.25 -13.21 6.69
N PHE A 313 1.33 -13.24 5.35
CA PHE A 313 0.38 -12.61 4.47
C PHE A 313 -1.03 -13.17 4.63
N GLN A 314 -1.18 -14.49 4.73
CA GLN A 314 -2.49 -15.12 4.95
C GLN A 314 -3.11 -14.70 6.28
N GLU A 315 -2.33 -14.72 7.37
CA GLU A 315 -2.82 -14.31 8.68
C GLU A 315 -3.28 -12.85 8.70
N VAL A 316 -2.48 -11.95 8.12
CA VAL A 316 -2.78 -10.51 8.05
C VAL A 316 -3.98 -10.26 7.14
N ASN A 317 -4.00 -10.83 5.93
CA ASN A 317 -5.08 -10.64 4.97
C ASN A 317 -6.42 -11.15 5.51
N HIS A 318 -6.42 -12.28 6.24
CA HIS A 318 -7.64 -12.78 6.88
C HIS A 318 -8.18 -11.81 7.93
N ALA A 319 -7.32 -11.27 8.80
CA ALA A 319 -7.74 -10.29 9.80
C ALA A 319 -8.26 -8.99 9.17
N GLU A 320 -7.63 -8.53 8.08
CA GLU A 320 -8.04 -7.35 7.33
C GLU A 320 -9.41 -7.56 6.66
N GLU A 321 -9.62 -8.72 6.04
CA GLU A 321 -10.90 -9.08 5.43
C GLU A 321 -12.02 -9.20 6.47
N GLU A 322 -11.80 -9.90 7.59
CA GLU A 322 -12.80 -9.99 8.67
C GLU A 322 -13.16 -8.60 9.25
N SER A 323 -12.19 -7.69 9.34
CA SER A 323 -12.45 -6.31 9.78
C SER A 323 -13.28 -5.54 8.75
N ALA A 324 -12.94 -5.63 7.46
CA ALA A 324 -13.70 -5.01 6.38
C ALA A 324 -15.16 -5.48 6.37
N VAL A 325 -15.35 -6.77 6.58
CA VAL A 325 -16.65 -7.43 6.68
C VAL A 325 -17.44 -6.94 7.89
N SER A 326 -16.81 -6.92 9.05
CA SER A 326 -17.44 -6.48 10.28
C SER A 326 -17.90 -5.02 10.18
N ILE A 327 -17.14 -4.18 9.48
CA ILE A 327 -17.53 -2.81 9.18
C ILE A 327 -18.72 -2.76 8.21
N GLN A 328 -18.66 -3.52 7.11
CA GLN A 328 -19.74 -3.55 6.11
C GLN A 328 -21.08 -4.02 6.69
N GLU A 329 -21.04 -4.99 7.61
CA GLU A 329 -22.22 -5.56 8.27
C GLU A 329 -22.67 -4.74 9.51
N GLY A 330 -21.98 -3.64 9.82
CA GLY A 330 -22.30 -2.79 10.98
C GLY A 330 -21.97 -3.43 12.33
N ARG A 331 -21.23 -4.55 12.36
CA ARG A 331 -20.75 -5.20 13.59
C ARG A 331 -19.62 -4.42 14.26
N GLN A 332 -18.86 -3.66 13.48
CA GLN A 332 -17.78 -2.79 13.94
C GLN A 332 -17.95 -1.41 13.31
N PRO A 333 -17.76 -0.30 14.05
CA PRO A 333 -17.70 1.02 13.42
C PRO A 333 -16.44 1.12 12.54
N PRO A 334 -16.49 1.84 11.40
CA PRO A 334 -15.29 2.13 10.64
C PRO A 334 -14.29 2.90 11.52
N SER A 335 -13.00 2.67 11.29
CA SER A 335 -11.97 3.47 11.96
C SER A 335 -12.22 4.94 11.66
N GLN A 336 -12.39 5.74 12.71
CA GLN A 336 -12.51 7.18 12.53
C GLN A 336 -11.17 7.73 12.06
N PRO A 337 -11.16 8.62 11.05
CA PRO A 337 -9.97 9.40 10.74
C PRO A 337 -9.49 10.14 12.00
N LEU A 338 -8.18 10.35 12.12
CA LEU A 338 -7.65 11.27 13.12
C LEU A 338 -8.33 12.65 12.94
N ALA A 339 -8.55 13.39 14.02
CA ALA A 339 -9.21 14.70 13.94
C ALA A 339 -8.53 15.65 12.93
N VAL A 340 -7.18 15.68 12.96
CA VAL A 340 -6.34 16.40 12.00
C VAL A 340 -6.60 15.95 10.56
N THR A 341 -6.87 14.65 10.37
CA THR A 341 -7.16 14.11 9.05
C THR A 341 -8.45 14.68 8.49
N ALA A 342 -9.52 14.65 9.28
CA ALA A 342 -10.83 15.15 8.91
C ALA A 342 -10.83 16.68 8.66
N GLU A 343 -10.06 17.44 9.44
CA GLU A 343 -9.94 18.90 9.29
C GLU A 343 -9.32 19.31 7.94
N ILE A 344 -8.24 18.63 7.55
CA ILE A 344 -7.59 18.87 6.26
C ILE A 344 -8.50 18.45 5.11
N ASP A 345 -9.20 17.32 5.22
CA ASP A 345 -10.12 16.87 4.14
C ASP A 345 -11.26 17.88 3.96
N ALA A 346 -11.83 18.38 5.05
CA ALA A 346 -12.81 19.47 5.03
C ALA A 346 -12.22 20.77 4.45
N SER A 347 -10.94 21.05 4.68
CA SER A 347 -10.26 22.21 4.11
C SER A 347 -10.03 22.07 2.61
N ILE A 348 -9.62 20.90 2.13
CA ILE A 348 -9.51 20.62 0.69
C ILE A 348 -10.88 20.76 0.02
N ALA A 349 -11.94 20.22 0.64
CA ALA A 349 -13.30 20.32 0.10
C ALA A 349 -13.77 21.78 -0.01
N ARG A 350 -13.46 22.63 0.99
CA ARG A 350 -13.73 24.08 0.92
C ARG A 350 -12.97 24.76 -0.21
N GLU A 351 -11.67 24.51 -0.32
CA GLU A 351 -10.84 25.09 -1.39
C GLU A 351 -11.33 24.66 -2.78
N LYS A 352 -11.84 23.43 -2.93
CA LYS A 352 -12.46 22.95 -4.16
C LYS A 352 -13.78 23.67 -4.48
N ALA A 353 -14.63 23.88 -3.48
CA ALA A 353 -15.87 24.63 -3.66
C ALA A 353 -15.59 26.09 -4.07
N ASP A 354 -14.60 26.71 -3.42
CA ASP A 354 -14.19 28.09 -3.71
C ASP A 354 -13.64 28.24 -5.14
N ILE A 355 -12.79 27.30 -5.58
CA ILE A 355 -12.25 27.36 -6.95
C ILE A 355 -13.32 27.07 -8.00
N MET A 356 -14.30 26.19 -7.72
CA MET A 356 -15.44 25.99 -8.63
C MET A 356 -16.28 27.24 -8.76
N ALA A 357 -16.64 27.88 -7.63
CA ALA A 357 -17.42 29.12 -7.65
C ALA A 357 -16.70 30.24 -8.43
N PHE A 358 -15.38 30.32 -8.32
CA PHE A 358 -14.57 31.23 -9.14
C PHE A 358 -14.60 30.86 -10.63
N LEU A 359 -14.41 29.58 -10.96
CA LEU A 359 -14.37 29.12 -12.36
C LEU A 359 -15.73 29.21 -13.06
N ASP A 360 -16.82 29.24 -12.30
CA ASP A 360 -18.19 29.45 -12.80
C ASP A 360 -18.55 30.94 -12.96
N SER A 361 -17.65 31.87 -12.57
CA SER A 361 -17.84 33.32 -12.72
C SER A 361 -17.17 33.86 -13.99
N ASP A 362 -17.51 35.09 -14.37
CA ASP A 362 -16.75 35.82 -15.38
C ASP A 362 -15.47 36.35 -14.73
N TYR A 363 -14.30 35.93 -15.23
CA TYR A 363 -12.99 36.33 -14.72
C TYR A 363 -12.02 36.71 -15.83
N GLU A 364 -11.09 37.58 -15.49
CA GLU A 364 -9.97 37.96 -16.37
C GLU A 364 -8.79 37.00 -16.22
N ASP A 365 -7.89 36.95 -17.21
CA ASP A 365 -6.75 36.04 -17.23
C ASP A 365 -5.77 36.25 -16.06
N GLU A 366 -5.59 37.50 -15.62
CA GLU A 366 -4.77 37.82 -14.45
C GLU A 366 -5.38 37.26 -13.16
N GLN A 367 -6.70 37.40 -13.00
CA GLN A 367 -7.43 36.86 -11.85
C GLN A 367 -7.39 35.33 -11.82
N PHE A 368 -7.47 34.69 -12.99
CA PHE A 368 -7.31 33.25 -13.11
C PHE A 368 -5.94 32.80 -12.58
N THR A 369 -4.88 33.44 -13.08
CA THR A 369 -3.49 33.12 -12.73
C THR A 369 -3.25 33.25 -11.22
N GLU A 370 -3.67 34.37 -10.63
CA GLU A 370 -3.54 34.61 -9.21
C GLU A 370 -4.33 33.61 -8.37
N THR A 371 -5.60 33.38 -8.72
CA THR A 371 -6.52 32.52 -7.96
C THR A 371 -6.08 31.06 -7.99
N LEU A 372 -5.74 30.52 -9.16
CA LEU A 372 -5.25 29.14 -9.28
C LEU A 372 -3.89 28.97 -8.59
N SER A 373 -3.00 29.95 -8.72
CA SER A 373 -1.71 29.94 -8.01
C SER A 373 -1.91 29.88 -6.49
N ARG A 374 -2.87 30.65 -5.95
CA ARG A 374 -3.24 30.62 -4.53
C ARG A 374 -3.85 29.28 -4.13
N TYR A 375 -4.80 28.77 -4.91
CA TYR A 375 -5.44 27.47 -4.71
C TYR A 375 -4.40 26.34 -4.61
N TYR A 376 -3.50 26.21 -5.59
CA TYR A 376 -2.45 25.19 -5.56
C TYR A 376 -1.47 25.37 -4.40
N GLY A 377 -1.22 26.62 -3.99
CA GLY A 377 -0.40 26.89 -2.80
C GLY A 377 -1.05 26.34 -1.52
N ARG A 378 -2.36 26.56 -1.35
CA ARG A 378 -3.12 26.08 -0.18
C ARG A 378 -3.29 24.57 -0.20
N ILE A 379 -3.70 23.98 -1.32
CA ILE A 379 -3.79 22.53 -1.47
C ILE A 379 -2.43 21.88 -1.24
N GLY A 380 -1.37 22.41 -1.84
CA GLY A 380 0.00 21.90 -1.68
C GLY A 380 0.48 21.94 -0.22
N HIS A 381 0.03 22.91 0.57
CA HIS A 381 0.28 22.97 2.01
C HIS A 381 -0.52 21.91 2.78
N LEU A 382 -1.81 21.74 2.46
CA LEU A 382 -2.70 20.77 3.10
C LEU A 382 -2.27 19.31 2.88
N ILE A 383 -1.76 18.98 1.69
CA ILE A 383 -1.35 17.61 1.33
C ILE A 383 0.07 17.24 1.79
N GLY A 384 0.77 18.15 2.47
CA GLY A 384 1.89 17.74 3.32
C GLY A 384 3.20 17.38 2.60
N PHE A 385 3.75 18.28 1.79
CA PHE A 385 5.22 18.48 1.84
C PHE A 385 5.60 19.38 3.04
N ASN A 386 4.95 19.17 4.18
CA ASN A 386 5.42 19.72 5.42
C ASN A 386 6.48 18.75 5.90
N VAL A 387 7.74 19.18 5.86
CA VAL A 387 8.80 18.59 6.69
C VAL A 387 8.16 18.46 8.08
N PRO A 388 8.10 17.26 8.67
CA PRO A 388 7.61 17.12 10.04
C PRO A 388 8.30 18.19 10.88
N PRO A 389 7.62 18.87 11.81
CA PRO A 389 8.31 19.72 12.76
C PRO A 389 9.46 18.89 13.32
N ARG A 390 10.70 19.40 13.20
CA ARG A 390 11.94 18.69 13.54
C ARG A 390 11.86 17.94 14.89
N LEU A 391 11.05 18.49 15.79
CA LEU A 391 10.68 17.97 17.10
C LEU A 391 10.09 16.54 17.09
N GLU A 392 9.21 16.16 16.16
CA GLU A 392 8.64 14.80 16.14
C GLU A 392 9.65 13.73 15.70
N ILE A 393 10.64 14.12 14.89
CA ILE A 393 11.73 13.24 14.47
C ILE A 393 12.75 13.10 15.60
N GLU A 394 13.07 14.19 16.30
CA GLU A 394 13.96 14.18 17.47
C GLU A 394 13.36 13.35 18.62
N GLU A 395 12.06 13.49 18.90
CA GLU A 395 11.36 12.72 19.94
C GLU A 395 11.32 11.21 19.61
N GLN A 396 11.08 10.84 18.34
CA GLN A 396 11.14 9.44 17.90
C GLN A 396 12.56 8.86 17.91
N ILE A 397 13.59 9.67 17.65
CA ILE A 397 14.99 9.25 17.75
C ILE A 397 15.39 9.05 19.21
N GLU A 398 14.97 9.96 20.11
CA GLU A 398 15.20 9.85 21.54
C GLU A 398 14.48 8.63 22.14
N GLU A 399 13.22 8.38 21.74
CA GLU A 399 12.45 7.22 22.20
C GLU A 399 13.07 5.89 21.68
N ALA A 400 13.54 5.86 20.44
CA ALA A 400 14.23 4.70 19.88
C ALA A 400 15.59 4.44 20.55
N ALA A 401 16.35 5.48 20.84
CA ALA A 401 17.64 5.38 21.55
C ALA A 401 17.44 4.92 23.00
N ALA A 402 16.42 5.44 23.70
CA ALA A 402 16.07 5.00 25.05
C ALA A 402 15.63 3.53 25.09
N MET A 403 14.92 3.06 24.06
CA MET A 403 14.48 1.67 23.96
C MET A 403 15.67 0.72 23.67
N GLU A 404 16.62 1.14 22.83
CA GLU A 404 17.86 0.40 22.55
C GLU A 404 18.76 0.29 23.79
N GLU A 405 18.87 1.36 24.58
CA GLU A 405 19.62 1.37 25.85
C GLU A 405 18.98 0.45 26.91
N ALA A 406 17.65 0.42 26.98
CA ALA A 406 16.91 -0.49 27.87
C ALA A 406 17.06 -1.97 27.47
N GLU A 407 17.09 -2.28 26.16
CA GLU A 407 17.35 -3.64 25.67
C GLU A 407 18.81 -4.08 25.92
N ALA A 408 19.76 -3.16 25.81
CA ALA A 408 21.17 -3.43 26.12
C ALA A 408 21.37 -3.74 27.63
N SER A 409 20.71 -3.00 28.52
CA SER A 409 20.84 -3.23 29.98
C SER A 409 20.24 -4.55 30.44
N LEU A 410 19.23 -5.06 29.73
CA LEU A 410 18.62 -6.37 30.01
C LEU A 410 19.53 -7.54 29.61
N ASN A 411 20.44 -7.36 28.66
CA ASN A 411 21.38 -8.40 28.24
C ASN A 411 22.60 -8.51 29.17
N GLU A 412 23.01 -7.43 29.84
CA GLU A 412 24.20 -7.44 30.72
C GLU A 412 23.94 -8.02 32.12
N SER A 413 22.68 -8.12 32.55
CA SER A 413 22.30 -8.74 33.84
C SER A 413 22.04 -10.26 33.76
N GLY A 414 22.15 -10.85 32.56
CA GLY A 414 21.86 -12.26 32.28
C GLY A 414 23.04 -13.23 32.51
N ILE A 415 23.77 -13.13 33.62
CA ILE A 415 24.70 -14.18 34.05
C ILE A 415 24.01 -15.04 35.12
N TYR A 416 23.33 -16.10 34.69
CA TYR A 416 23.12 -17.27 35.55
C TYR A 416 24.34 -18.19 35.39
N VAL A 417 25.31 -18.06 36.28
CA VAL A 417 26.31 -19.11 36.49
C VAL A 417 25.58 -20.29 37.10
N VAL A 418 25.36 -21.35 36.32
CA VAL A 418 24.97 -22.65 36.86
C VAL A 418 26.22 -23.23 37.54
N PRO A 419 26.22 -23.51 38.85
CA PRO A 419 27.33 -24.23 39.47
C PRO A 419 27.34 -25.66 38.94
N ASN A 420 28.51 -26.12 38.50
CA ASN A 420 28.75 -27.54 38.26
C ASN A 420 28.73 -28.28 39.61
N ASP A 421 27.72 -29.13 39.81
CA ASP A 421 27.78 -30.19 40.81
C ASP A 421 28.33 -31.45 40.14
N GLU A 422 29.64 -31.67 40.30
CA GLU A 422 30.22 -33.02 40.32
C GLU A 422 30.41 -33.43 41.79
N ASN A 423 29.90 -34.62 42.12
CA ASN A 423 30.00 -35.42 43.36
C ASN A 423 28.72 -35.48 44.23
N PHE A 424 27.79 -36.37 43.87
CA PHE A 424 27.57 -37.67 44.55
C PHE A 424 26.50 -38.49 43.84
#